data_AF-A0A6B1ALP7-F1
#
_entry.id   AF-A0A6B1ALP7-F1
#
_cell.length_a   1.000
_cell.length_b   1.000
_cell.length_c   1.000
_cell.angle_alpha   90.00
_cell.angle_beta   90.00
_cell.angle_gamma   90.00
#
_symmetry.space_group_name_H-M   'P 1'
#
loop_
_entity.id
_entity.type
_entity.pdbx_description
1 polymer ?
#
loop_
_entity_poly.entity_id
_entity_poly.type
_entity_poly.pdbx_seq_one_letter_code
_entity_poly.pdbx_strand_id
1 'polypeptide(L)'
;MLVPSREGKACDAVLKRIEICSGATRSNLWIPEIEQVGPPVDLRVTVGEQEYAFEHTLLQSHSDSISDVATFNTIHKFIRGRTPNPLPGSVHYQLRIPNQVSLPKGRKYREQALNSILEWVVDTAQQLHDRRWEVPWEGTFVNNYIKGKPKYFDQDFELFRWPDGLQTPYTPGVLSMEFSAPEHIEQPLGDAISEAFAKKFPKLNDCKKLGARTVLILEGIGLPVGHHEYIGNVLPDLLAQRTDCPDEIYLVEPYDDRLPWWIWPLKRDEKHWPVAGLPNLGGSYFELGQRPPEEMSEWYRQFHFPLGNSQHMPLEWHPAFFYQADLCDLTQRNVKRPTDSPTP
;
A
#
# COMPACT_ATOMS: atom_id res chain seq x y z
N MET A 1 -0.40 22.46 4.52
CA MET A 1 0.36 21.34 3.94
C MET A 1 1.15 20.74 5.08
N LEU A 2 1.06 19.42 5.27
CA LEU A 2 1.73 18.72 6.37
C LEU A 2 3.26 18.76 6.21
N VAL A 3 3.98 18.51 7.31
CA VAL A 3 5.44 18.34 7.30
C VAL A 3 5.82 17.32 6.23
N PRO A 4 6.91 17.52 5.45
CA PRO A 4 7.33 16.61 4.38
C PRO A 4 7.94 15.28 4.91
N SER A 5 7.38 14.73 5.99
CA SER A 5 7.69 13.39 6.48
C SER A 5 6.83 12.33 5.78
N ARG A 6 7.24 11.07 5.88
CA ARG A 6 6.48 9.93 5.34
C ARG A 6 5.11 9.80 6.03
N GLU A 7 5.10 9.92 7.36
CA GLU A 7 3.90 10.01 8.19
C GLU A 7 2.98 11.15 7.74
N GLY A 8 3.52 12.35 7.54
CA GLY A 8 2.74 13.50 7.07
C GLY A 8 2.09 13.25 5.70
N LYS A 9 2.76 12.52 4.80
CA LYS A 9 2.19 12.11 3.51
C LYS A 9 1.08 11.07 3.67
N ALA A 10 1.24 10.09 4.56
CA ALA A 10 0.23 9.10 4.88
C ALA A 10 -1.05 9.78 5.41
N CYS A 11 -0.90 10.66 6.41
CA CYS A 11 -1.97 11.47 6.97
C CYS A 11 -2.63 12.36 5.92
N ASP A 12 -1.86 13.02 5.04
CA ASP A 12 -2.39 13.86 3.96
C ASP A 12 -3.25 13.06 2.98
N ALA A 13 -2.83 11.85 2.63
CA ALA A 13 -3.53 10.98 1.69
C ALA A 13 -4.91 10.60 2.22
N VAL A 14 -4.99 10.16 3.48
CA VAL A 14 -6.27 9.81 4.13
C VAL A 14 -7.13 11.06 4.36
N LEU A 15 -6.54 12.18 4.76
CA LEU A 15 -7.27 13.44 4.97
C LEU A 15 -7.91 13.94 3.67
N LYS A 16 -7.21 13.87 2.53
CA LYS A 16 -7.79 14.20 1.22
C LYS A 16 -8.97 13.29 0.87
N ARG A 17 -8.87 12.00 1.15
CA ARG A 17 -10.01 11.08 0.97
C ARG A 17 -11.21 11.54 1.80
N ILE A 18 -11.00 11.91 3.06
CA ILE A 18 -12.06 12.42 3.94
C ILE A 18 -12.67 13.73 3.41
N GLU A 19 -11.85 14.67 2.92
CA GLU A 19 -12.33 15.90 2.27
C GLU A 19 -13.22 15.60 1.05
N ILE A 20 -12.82 14.67 0.20
CA ILE A 20 -13.60 14.24 -0.97
C ILE A 20 -14.94 13.62 -0.55
N CYS A 21 -14.90 12.66 0.38
CA CYS A 21 -16.12 11.97 0.84
C CYS A 21 -17.09 12.90 1.57
N SER A 22 -16.59 13.93 2.25
CA SER A 22 -17.43 14.90 2.97
C SER A 22 -17.86 16.10 2.12
N GLY A 23 -17.21 16.33 0.98
CA GLY A 23 -17.36 17.56 0.20
C GLY A 23 -16.87 18.82 0.92
N ALA A 24 -16.10 18.66 2.00
CA ALA A 24 -15.63 19.75 2.85
C ALA A 24 -14.11 19.87 2.82
N THR A 25 -13.59 21.07 3.08
CA THR A 25 -12.15 21.35 3.12
C THR A 25 -11.61 21.38 4.53
N ARG A 26 -10.34 21.02 4.70
CA ARG A 26 -9.65 21.11 5.98
C ARG A 26 -9.38 22.55 6.43
N SER A 27 -9.34 22.77 7.74
CA SER A 27 -8.88 24.00 8.41
C SER A 27 -8.27 23.65 9.78
N ASN A 28 -7.69 24.63 10.48
CA ASN A 28 -7.13 24.47 11.82
C ASN A 28 -6.25 23.21 11.95
N LEU A 29 -5.19 23.14 11.16
CA LEU A 29 -4.26 22.01 11.17
C LEU A 29 -3.16 22.28 12.20
N TRP A 30 -2.94 21.36 13.12
CA TRP A 30 -1.84 21.44 14.09
C TRP A 30 -1.33 20.05 14.49
N ILE A 31 -0.13 20.00 15.10
CA ILE A 31 0.58 18.75 15.44
C ILE A 31 0.81 18.71 16.97
N PRO A 32 -0.12 18.11 17.74
CA PRO A 32 -0.06 18.07 19.20
C PRO A 32 1.25 17.54 19.78
N GLU A 33 1.87 16.51 19.20
CA GLU A 33 3.13 15.97 19.71
C GLU A 33 4.28 16.99 19.65
N ILE A 34 4.34 17.80 18.61
CA ILE A 34 5.37 18.84 18.43
C ILE A 34 5.07 20.04 19.33
N GLU A 35 3.80 20.42 19.42
CA GLU A 35 3.34 21.59 20.17
C GLU A 35 3.20 21.33 21.67
N GLN A 36 3.18 20.04 22.08
CA GLN A 36 3.01 19.58 23.45
C GLN A 36 1.70 20.06 24.11
N VAL A 37 0.60 20.08 23.33
CA VAL A 37 -0.73 20.52 23.79
C VAL A 37 -1.78 19.43 23.59
N GLY A 38 -2.45 19.04 24.68
CA GLY A 38 -3.53 18.05 24.66
C GLY A 38 -3.03 16.61 24.47
N PRO A 39 -3.90 15.67 24.05
CA PRO A 39 -3.49 14.30 23.76
C PRO A 39 -2.44 14.27 22.63
N PRO A 40 -1.33 13.53 22.79
CA PRO A 40 -0.19 13.57 21.89
C PRO A 40 -0.45 12.72 20.64
N VAL A 41 -1.27 13.22 19.72
CA VAL A 41 -1.55 12.58 18.43
C VAL A 41 -0.76 13.23 17.29
N ASP A 42 -0.53 12.49 16.22
CA ASP A 42 0.30 12.89 15.07
C ASP A 42 -0.29 14.09 14.31
N LEU A 43 -1.63 14.19 14.26
CA LEU A 43 -2.30 15.30 13.57
C LEU A 43 -3.69 15.57 14.14
N ARG A 44 -4.02 16.85 14.35
CA ARG A 44 -5.39 17.33 14.53
C ARG A 44 -5.76 18.33 13.45
N VAL A 45 -6.98 18.24 12.96
CA VAL A 45 -7.47 19.06 11.84
C VAL A 45 -8.99 19.13 11.86
N THR A 46 -9.57 20.24 11.46
CA THR A 46 -11.02 20.35 11.24
C THR A 46 -11.35 20.11 9.77
N VAL A 47 -12.36 19.30 9.43
CA VAL A 47 -12.89 19.15 8.07
C VAL A 47 -14.38 19.49 8.10
N GLY A 48 -14.76 20.58 7.45
CA GLY A 48 -16.09 21.16 7.64
C GLY A 48 -16.26 21.65 9.08
N GLU A 49 -17.20 21.07 9.82
CA GLU A 49 -17.45 21.37 11.25
C GLU A 49 -16.91 20.29 12.19
N GLN A 50 -16.41 19.17 11.65
CA GLN A 50 -15.96 18.04 12.44
C GLN A 50 -14.44 18.13 12.67
N GLU A 51 -14.03 18.07 13.93
CA GLU A 51 -12.63 17.89 14.27
C GLU A 51 -12.22 16.42 14.11
N TYR A 52 -11.05 16.19 13.54
CA TYR A 52 -10.42 14.89 13.38
C TYR A 52 -9.09 14.82 14.13
N ALA A 53 -8.80 13.66 14.70
CA ALA A 53 -7.52 13.31 15.31
C ALA A 53 -6.96 12.05 14.64
N PHE A 54 -5.72 12.12 14.18
CA PHE A 54 -5.05 11.05 13.44
C PHE A 54 -3.86 10.51 14.22
N GLU A 55 -3.73 9.20 14.21
CA GLU A 55 -2.50 8.48 14.53
C GLU A 55 -2.07 7.67 13.32
N HIS A 56 -0.77 7.56 13.14
CA HIS A 56 -0.11 6.80 12.11
C HIS A 56 0.84 5.80 12.73
N THR A 57 0.91 4.61 12.13
CA THR A 57 1.87 3.60 12.52
C THR A 57 2.31 2.80 11.31
N LEU A 58 3.57 2.40 11.32
CA LEU A 58 4.12 1.50 10.31
C LEU A 58 3.76 0.07 10.68
N LEU A 59 3.25 -0.68 9.71
CA LEU A 59 3.13 -2.12 9.78
C LEU A 59 4.28 -2.74 9.00
N GLN A 60 5.12 -3.43 9.76
CA GLN A 60 6.26 -4.17 9.26
C GLN A 60 5.93 -5.66 9.33
N SER A 61 6.24 -6.38 8.26
CA SER A 61 6.18 -7.84 8.22
C SER A 61 7.16 -8.48 9.22
N HIS A 62 8.32 -7.86 9.41
CA HIS A 62 9.35 -8.28 10.38
C HIS A 62 10.34 -7.14 10.69
N SER A 63 11.19 -7.35 11.71
CA SER A 63 12.14 -6.33 12.22
C SER A 63 13.11 -5.77 11.19
N ASP A 64 13.49 -6.59 10.20
CA ASP A 64 14.45 -6.22 9.15
C ASP A 64 13.80 -5.62 7.90
N SER A 65 12.47 -5.46 7.89
CA SER A 65 11.69 -5.02 6.71
C SER A 65 12.19 -3.70 6.11
N ILE A 66 12.70 -2.76 6.91
CA ILE A 66 13.28 -1.50 6.41
C ILE A 66 14.54 -1.78 5.56
N SER A 67 15.43 -2.64 6.04
CA SER A 67 16.65 -3.03 5.32
C SER A 67 16.29 -3.78 4.04
N ASP A 68 15.28 -4.63 4.12
CA ASP A 68 14.78 -5.38 2.97
C ASP A 68 14.18 -4.45 1.92
N VAL A 69 13.37 -3.46 2.31
CA VAL A 69 12.82 -2.45 1.40
C VAL A 69 13.93 -1.63 0.72
N ALA A 70 14.98 -1.26 1.45
CA ALA A 70 16.12 -0.56 0.85
C ALA A 70 16.86 -1.43 -0.19
N THR A 71 17.02 -2.72 0.11
CA THR A 71 17.64 -3.69 -0.80
C THR A 71 16.76 -3.95 -2.02
N PHE A 72 15.46 -4.15 -1.81
CA PHE A 72 14.47 -4.27 -2.87
C PHE A 72 14.45 -3.06 -3.78
N ASN A 73 14.42 -1.84 -3.25
CA ASN A 73 14.46 -0.62 -4.05
C ASN A 73 15.73 -0.52 -4.90
N THR A 74 16.86 -1.01 -4.37
CA THR A 74 18.11 -1.11 -5.13
C THR A 74 17.99 -2.09 -6.30
N ILE A 75 17.44 -3.28 -6.06
CA ILE A 75 17.20 -4.29 -7.10
C ILE A 75 16.18 -3.75 -8.12
N HIS A 76 15.03 -3.27 -7.65
CA HIS A 76 13.95 -2.73 -8.45
C HIS A 76 14.43 -1.63 -9.41
N LYS A 77 15.13 -0.61 -8.89
CA LYS A 77 15.65 0.48 -9.71
C LYS A 77 16.64 -0.01 -10.76
N PHE A 78 17.51 -0.96 -10.40
CA PHE A 78 18.50 -1.51 -11.32
C PHE A 78 17.85 -2.32 -12.44
N ILE A 79 17.00 -3.28 -12.08
CA ILE A 79 16.31 -4.17 -13.02
C ILE A 79 15.39 -3.36 -13.92
N ARG A 80 14.54 -2.49 -13.39
CA ARG A 80 13.64 -1.64 -14.19
C ARG A 80 14.39 -0.74 -15.19
N GLY A 81 15.57 -0.24 -14.80
CA GLY A 81 16.40 0.60 -15.67
C GLY A 81 17.17 -0.15 -16.77
N ARG A 82 17.26 -1.49 -16.71
CA ARG A 82 18.05 -2.32 -17.63
C ARG A 82 17.29 -3.47 -18.29
N THR A 83 16.06 -3.75 -17.86
CA THR A 83 15.22 -4.77 -18.48
C THR A 83 14.87 -4.34 -19.90
N PRO A 84 15.13 -5.19 -20.93
CA PRO A 84 14.64 -4.93 -22.27
C PRO A 84 13.13 -4.76 -22.22
N ASN A 85 12.63 -3.64 -22.73
CA ASN A 85 11.19 -3.41 -22.86
C ASN A 85 10.84 -3.47 -24.36
N PRO A 86 9.97 -4.40 -24.79
CA PRO A 86 9.25 -5.39 -23.98
C PRO A 86 10.05 -6.67 -23.70
N LEU A 87 9.74 -7.34 -22.58
CA LEU A 87 10.06 -8.77 -22.40
C LEU A 87 9.30 -9.63 -23.44
N PRO A 88 9.68 -10.91 -23.64
CA PRO A 88 9.06 -11.76 -24.68
C PRO A 88 7.53 -11.83 -24.60
N GLY A 89 6.86 -11.45 -25.69
CA GLY A 89 5.41 -11.43 -25.79
C GLY A 89 4.77 -10.17 -25.19
N SER A 90 3.51 -9.92 -25.55
CA SER A 90 2.70 -8.81 -25.03
C SER A 90 2.13 -9.08 -23.62
N VAL A 91 2.78 -9.94 -22.84
CA VAL A 91 2.26 -10.44 -21.57
C VAL A 91 2.84 -9.64 -20.40
N HIS A 92 2.18 -9.69 -19.25
CA HIS A 92 2.72 -9.11 -18.02
C HIS A 92 3.59 -10.14 -17.28
N TYR A 93 4.76 -9.72 -16.82
CA TYR A 93 5.63 -10.53 -15.97
C TYR A 93 5.75 -9.91 -14.58
N GLN A 94 5.80 -10.76 -13.55
CA GLN A 94 5.99 -10.33 -12.17
C GLN A 94 7.13 -11.11 -11.53
N LEU A 95 8.17 -10.40 -11.09
CA LEU A 95 9.28 -10.97 -10.34
C LEU A 95 9.02 -10.87 -8.84
N ARG A 96 8.94 -12.01 -8.15
CA ARG A 96 8.96 -12.07 -6.69
C ARG A 96 10.38 -12.24 -6.19
N ILE A 97 10.78 -11.29 -5.36
CA ILE A 97 12.09 -11.24 -4.71
C ILE A 97 11.92 -11.82 -3.30
N PRO A 98 12.69 -12.83 -2.88
CA PRO A 98 12.58 -13.34 -1.53
C PRO A 98 12.88 -12.24 -0.50
N ASN A 99 12.25 -12.30 0.67
CA ASN A 99 12.66 -11.43 1.78
C ASN A 99 14.08 -11.75 2.22
N GLN A 100 14.70 -10.82 2.93
CA GLN A 100 16.05 -10.97 3.50
C GLN A 100 17.14 -11.24 2.43
N VAL A 101 16.88 -10.85 1.18
CA VAL A 101 17.91 -10.85 0.14
C VAL A 101 19.00 -9.87 0.53
N SER A 102 20.24 -10.35 0.52
CA SER A 102 21.42 -9.54 0.79
C SER A 102 22.23 -9.34 -0.48
N LEU A 103 22.52 -8.07 -0.80
CA LEU A 103 23.44 -7.75 -1.89
C LEU A 103 24.90 -7.81 -1.39
N PRO A 104 25.84 -8.36 -2.18
CA PRO A 104 27.24 -8.43 -1.78
C PRO A 104 27.84 -7.03 -1.59
N LYS A 105 28.84 -6.96 -0.70
CA LYS A 105 29.62 -5.75 -0.47
C LYS A 105 30.55 -5.46 -1.65
N GLY A 106 30.75 -4.17 -1.94
CA GLY A 106 31.60 -3.70 -3.03
C GLY A 106 30.84 -3.50 -4.34
N ARG A 107 31.08 -2.36 -5.00
CA ARG A 107 30.35 -1.93 -6.19
C ARG A 107 30.36 -2.96 -7.33
N LYS A 108 31.53 -3.55 -7.61
CA LYS A 108 31.71 -4.53 -8.69
C LYS A 108 30.90 -5.81 -8.45
N TYR A 109 31.00 -6.40 -7.25
CA TYR A 109 30.26 -7.62 -6.91
C TYR A 109 28.75 -7.37 -6.84
N ARG A 110 28.34 -6.20 -6.31
CA ARG A 110 26.94 -5.79 -6.32
C ARG A 110 26.38 -5.70 -7.73
N GLU A 111 27.11 -5.07 -8.66
CA GLU A 111 26.68 -4.98 -10.06
C GLU A 111 26.63 -6.35 -10.73
N GLN A 112 27.58 -7.24 -10.45
CA GLN A 112 27.55 -8.64 -10.93
C GLN A 112 26.33 -9.41 -10.41
N ALA A 113 26.02 -9.28 -9.11
CA ALA A 113 24.84 -9.90 -8.53
C ALA A 113 23.54 -9.38 -9.16
N LEU A 114 23.41 -8.06 -9.32
CA LEU A 114 22.26 -7.44 -9.96
C LEU A 114 22.12 -7.84 -11.45
N ASN A 115 23.22 -7.90 -12.19
CA ASN A 115 23.20 -8.41 -13.56
C ASN A 115 22.77 -9.88 -13.60
N SER A 116 23.19 -10.71 -12.64
CA SER A 116 22.75 -12.11 -12.63
C SER A 116 21.25 -12.28 -12.40
N ILE A 117 20.61 -11.38 -11.64
CA ILE A 117 19.13 -11.34 -11.52
C ILE A 117 18.53 -10.99 -12.88
N LEU A 118 19.05 -9.95 -13.55
CA LEU A 118 18.54 -9.52 -14.85
C LEU A 118 18.65 -10.61 -15.92
N GLU A 119 19.82 -11.24 -16.04
CA GLU A 119 20.08 -12.36 -16.94
C GLU A 119 19.09 -13.50 -16.66
N TRP A 120 18.94 -13.88 -15.38
CA TRP A 120 17.98 -14.91 -14.99
C TRP A 120 16.53 -14.53 -15.36
N VAL A 121 16.11 -13.28 -15.14
CA VAL A 121 14.76 -12.81 -15.49
C VAL A 121 14.51 -12.91 -17.00
N VAL A 122 15.45 -12.45 -17.83
CA VAL A 122 15.29 -12.47 -19.29
C VAL A 122 15.20 -13.90 -19.82
N ASP A 123 16.13 -14.77 -19.39
CA ASP A 123 16.14 -16.17 -19.80
C ASP A 123 14.88 -16.92 -19.31
N THR A 124 14.45 -16.64 -18.08
CA THR A 124 13.26 -17.26 -17.48
C THR A 124 11.97 -16.76 -18.12
N ALA A 125 11.91 -15.47 -18.49
CA ALA A 125 10.78 -14.89 -19.23
C ALA A 125 10.61 -15.57 -20.59
N GLN A 126 11.72 -15.83 -21.31
CA GLN A 126 11.70 -16.56 -22.56
C GLN A 126 11.23 -18.02 -22.37
N GLN A 127 11.73 -18.71 -21.35
CA GLN A 127 11.26 -20.06 -21.03
C GLN A 127 9.75 -20.09 -20.71
N LEU A 128 9.25 -19.14 -19.93
CA LEU A 128 7.82 -18.98 -19.67
C LEU A 128 7.03 -18.60 -20.91
N HIS A 129 7.63 -17.87 -21.84
CA HIS A 129 7.02 -17.51 -23.12
C HIS A 129 6.79 -18.75 -23.98
N ASP A 130 7.84 -19.57 -24.12
CA ASP A 130 7.87 -20.78 -24.96
C ASP A 130 7.05 -21.94 -24.38
N ARG A 131 6.80 -21.94 -23.07
CA ARG A 131 5.88 -22.89 -22.43
C ARG A 131 4.47 -22.68 -23.00
N ARG A 132 3.89 -23.77 -23.48
CA ARG A 132 2.49 -23.79 -23.89
C ARG A 132 1.63 -23.58 -22.64
N TRP A 133 0.70 -22.62 -22.73
CA TRP A 133 -0.31 -22.41 -21.71
C TRP A 133 -1.26 -23.59 -21.71
N GLU A 134 -1.23 -24.35 -20.63
CA GLU A 134 -2.33 -25.23 -20.27
C GLU A 134 -3.15 -24.45 -19.26
N VAL A 135 -4.33 -24.01 -19.67
CA VAL A 135 -5.34 -23.51 -18.73
C VAL A 135 -6.18 -24.74 -18.38
N PRO A 136 -5.99 -25.37 -17.21
CA PRO A 136 -6.94 -26.34 -16.73
C PRO A 136 -8.31 -25.67 -16.67
N TRP A 137 -9.34 -26.41 -17.06
CA TRP A 137 -10.73 -25.97 -17.08
C TRP A 137 -11.26 -25.53 -15.69
N GLU A 138 -10.49 -25.75 -14.63
CA GLU A 138 -10.81 -25.44 -13.22
C GLU A 138 -10.22 -24.11 -12.70
N GLY A 139 -9.65 -23.27 -13.57
CA GLY A 139 -9.22 -21.91 -13.18
C GLY A 139 -7.96 -21.86 -12.30
N THR A 140 -7.26 -22.97 -12.11
CA THR A 140 -5.93 -23.01 -11.51
C THR A 140 -4.87 -22.75 -12.59
N PHE A 141 -4.13 -21.65 -12.49
CA PHE A 141 -3.02 -21.37 -13.41
C PHE A 141 -1.84 -22.28 -13.10
N VAL A 142 -1.79 -23.46 -13.73
CA VAL A 142 -0.65 -24.37 -13.60
C VAL A 142 0.46 -23.91 -14.54
N ASN A 143 1.71 -23.97 -14.09
CA ASN A 143 2.93 -23.66 -14.87
C ASN A 143 3.13 -22.20 -15.31
N ASN A 144 2.43 -21.23 -14.74
CA ASN A 144 2.60 -19.82 -15.08
C ASN A 144 3.81 -19.15 -14.40
N TYR A 145 4.61 -19.90 -13.64
CA TYR A 145 5.80 -19.38 -12.98
C TYR A 145 6.98 -20.34 -13.02
N ILE A 146 8.18 -19.78 -12.85
CA ILE A 146 9.42 -20.53 -12.64
C ILE A 146 10.09 -20.01 -11.38
N LYS A 147 10.50 -20.94 -10.52
CA LYS A 147 11.31 -20.70 -9.34
C LYS A 147 12.77 -21.06 -9.62
N GLY A 148 13.72 -20.23 -9.22
CA GLY A 148 15.13 -20.47 -9.46
C GLY A 148 16.08 -19.51 -8.75
N LYS A 149 17.38 -19.82 -8.80
CA LYS A 149 18.43 -19.10 -8.08
C LYS A 149 19.36 -18.38 -9.06
N PRO A 150 19.37 -17.04 -9.11
CA PRO A 150 20.39 -16.31 -9.84
C PRO A 150 21.78 -16.58 -9.24
N LYS A 151 22.82 -16.53 -10.06
CA LYS A 151 24.18 -17.05 -9.76
C LYS A 151 24.81 -16.62 -8.42
N TYR A 152 24.44 -15.47 -7.88
CA TYR A 152 25.02 -14.92 -6.65
C TYR A 152 24.09 -15.00 -5.43
N PHE A 153 23.00 -15.76 -5.53
CA PHE A 153 21.99 -15.88 -4.49
C PHE A 153 21.68 -17.34 -4.19
N ASP A 154 21.50 -17.65 -2.91
CA ASP A 154 21.12 -18.98 -2.44
C ASP A 154 19.60 -19.11 -2.22
N GLN A 155 18.89 -17.98 -2.23
CA GLN A 155 17.45 -17.89 -2.14
C GLN A 155 16.80 -18.04 -3.51
N ASP A 156 15.59 -18.60 -3.51
CA ASP A 156 14.80 -18.75 -4.73
C ASP A 156 14.03 -17.48 -5.07
N PHE A 157 14.22 -17.01 -6.30
CA PHE A 157 13.39 -15.99 -6.94
C PHE A 157 12.29 -16.69 -7.73
N GLU A 158 11.17 -16.01 -7.91
CA GLU A 158 10.06 -16.54 -8.70
C GLU A 158 9.69 -15.53 -9.78
N LEU A 159 9.55 -15.99 -11.02
CA LEU A 159 9.05 -15.16 -12.11
C LEU A 159 7.71 -15.74 -12.56
N PHE A 160 6.67 -14.93 -12.47
CA PHE A 160 5.32 -15.23 -12.93
C PHE A 160 5.10 -14.58 -14.29
N ARG A 161 4.41 -15.30 -15.17
CA ARG A 161 3.81 -14.79 -16.41
C ARG A 161 2.30 -14.74 -16.19
N TRP A 162 1.72 -13.56 -16.23
CA TRP A 162 0.28 -13.39 -16.11
C TRP A 162 -0.40 -13.60 -17.47
N PRO A 163 -1.61 -14.20 -17.49
CA PRO A 163 -2.31 -14.49 -18.73
C PRO A 163 -2.66 -13.23 -19.52
N ASP A 164 -2.57 -13.32 -20.84
CA ASP A 164 -3.12 -12.32 -21.74
C ASP A 164 -4.64 -12.20 -21.52
N GLY A 165 -5.14 -10.98 -21.34
CA GLY A 165 -6.58 -10.71 -21.22
C GLY A 165 -7.12 -10.61 -19.78
N LEU A 166 -6.33 -10.95 -18.76
CA LEU A 166 -6.55 -10.29 -17.47
C LEU A 166 -6.15 -8.83 -17.71
N GLN A 167 -7.13 -7.92 -17.69
CA GLN A 167 -6.91 -6.48 -17.68
C GLN A 167 -6.21 -6.12 -16.36
N THR A 168 -4.96 -6.53 -16.23
CA THR A 168 -4.03 -5.87 -15.32
C THR A 168 -3.75 -4.51 -15.96
N PRO A 169 -3.61 -3.43 -15.20
CA PRO A 169 -3.27 -2.13 -15.79
C PRO A 169 -1.84 -2.10 -16.34
N TYR A 170 -1.12 -3.21 -16.16
CA TYR A 170 0.28 -3.27 -16.49
C TYR A 170 0.36 -3.29 -18.00
N THR A 171 1.09 -2.34 -18.53
CA THR A 171 1.34 -2.28 -19.97
C THR A 171 1.92 -3.63 -20.41
N PRO A 172 1.40 -4.24 -21.49
CA PRO A 172 1.99 -5.40 -22.14
C PRO A 172 3.52 -5.32 -22.20
N GLY A 173 4.21 -6.41 -21.79
CA GLY A 173 5.67 -6.48 -21.80
C GLY A 173 6.38 -5.83 -20.61
N VAL A 174 5.65 -5.27 -19.63
CA VAL A 174 6.23 -4.69 -18.40
C VAL A 174 6.46 -5.75 -17.32
N LEU A 175 7.64 -5.67 -16.72
CA LEU A 175 8.02 -6.39 -15.51
C LEU A 175 7.59 -5.60 -14.26
N SER A 176 6.70 -6.17 -13.45
CA SER A 176 6.47 -5.74 -12.05
C SER A 176 7.39 -6.52 -11.11
N MET A 177 7.58 -6.00 -9.90
CA MET A 177 8.34 -6.66 -8.85
C MET A 177 7.60 -6.55 -7.52
N GLU A 178 7.67 -7.59 -6.70
CA GLU A 178 7.15 -7.61 -5.34
C GLU A 178 8.03 -8.50 -4.44
N PHE A 179 7.82 -8.44 -3.13
CA PHE A 179 8.39 -9.43 -2.23
C PHE A 179 7.61 -10.73 -2.30
N SER A 180 8.31 -11.87 -2.22
CA SER A 180 7.67 -13.13 -1.85
C SER A 180 7.09 -12.98 -0.44
N ALA A 181 5.95 -13.60 -0.13
CA ALA A 181 5.49 -13.67 1.25
C ALA A 181 6.41 -14.58 2.08
N PRO A 182 6.85 -14.16 3.28
CA PRO A 182 7.46 -15.10 4.23
C PRO A 182 6.46 -16.22 4.55
N GLU A 183 6.98 -17.41 4.84
CA GLU A 183 6.14 -18.45 5.45
C GLU A 183 5.63 -17.96 6.80
N HIS A 184 4.33 -18.18 7.08
CA HIS A 184 3.69 -17.85 8.35
C HIS A 184 3.70 -16.37 8.74
N ILE A 185 3.62 -15.47 7.75
CA ILE A 185 3.66 -14.03 8.00
C ILE A 185 2.43 -13.48 8.73
N GLU A 186 1.35 -14.24 8.71
CA GLU A 186 0.06 -13.90 9.31
C GLU A 186 0.19 -13.61 10.80
N GLN A 187 0.86 -14.49 11.55
CA GLN A 187 0.97 -14.36 13.00
C GLN A 187 1.81 -13.14 13.42
N PRO A 188 3.07 -12.96 12.93
CA PRO A 188 3.85 -11.76 13.21
C PRO A 188 3.14 -10.46 12.83
N LEU A 189 2.41 -10.45 11.71
CA LEU A 189 1.64 -9.28 11.29
C LEU A 189 0.47 -8.99 12.24
N GLY A 190 -0.24 -10.03 12.70
CA GLY A 190 -1.30 -9.91 13.71
C GLY A 190 -0.77 -9.36 15.05
N ASP A 191 0.40 -9.83 15.48
CA ASP A 191 1.08 -9.35 16.68
C ASP A 191 1.47 -7.87 16.54
N ALA A 192 2.04 -7.48 15.40
CA ALA A 192 2.42 -6.09 15.12
C ALA A 192 1.21 -5.14 15.11
N ILE A 193 0.08 -5.57 14.54
CA ILE A 193 -1.17 -4.80 14.56
C ILE A 193 -1.67 -4.64 16.00
N SER A 194 -1.63 -5.72 16.79
CA SER A 194 -2.06 -5.71 18.19
C SER A 194 -1.22 -4.77 19.04
N GLU A 195 0.11 -4.78 18.87
CA GLU A 195 1.02 -3.85 19.55
C GLU A 195 0.74 -2.40 19.16
N ALA A 196 0.54 -2.15 17.86
CA ALA A 196 0.19 -0.82 17.38
C ALA A 196 -1.12 -0.31 18.01
N PHE A 197 -2.14 -1.16 18.14
CA PHE A 197 -3.40 -0.80 18.79
C PHE A 197 -3.21 -0.48 20.26
N ALA A 198 -2.45 -1.31 20.99
CA ALA A 198 -2.15 -1.06 22.40
C ALA A 198 -1.47 0.30 22.63
N LYS A 199 -0.61 0.72 21.70
CA LYS A 199 0.09 2.02 21.77
C LYS A 199 -0.78 3.19 21.34
N LYS A 200 -1.55 3.06 20.26
CA LYS A 200 -2.19 4.18 19.55
C LYS A 200 -3.64 4.43 19.98
N PHE A 201 -4.41 3.39 20.31
CA PHE A 201 -5.82 3.54 20.66
C PHE A 201 -6.05 4.41 21.91
N PRO A 202 -5.27 4.29 23.00
CA PRO A 202 -5.49 5.14 24.18
C PRO A 202 -5.42 6.64 23.85
N LYS A 203 -4.46 7.05 23.02
CA LYS A 203 -4.29 8.44 22.60
C LYS A 203 -5.48 8.94 21.77
N LEU A 204 -5.91 8.14 20.79
CA LEU A 204 -7.09 8.46 19.99
C LEU A 204 -8.34 8.54 20.86
N ASN A 205 -8.54 7.59 21.77
CA ASN A 205 -9.68 7.58 22.69
C ASN A 205 -9.72 8.84 23.57
N ASP A 206 -8.56 9.38 23.98
CA ASP A 206 -8.51 10.65 24.69
C ASP A 206 -8.95 11.84 23.83
N CYS A 207 -8.60 11.87 22.54
CA CYS A 207 -9.16 12.84 21.59
C CYS A 207 -10.67 12.63 21.38
N LYS A 208 -11.14 11.38 21.33
CA LYS A 208 -12.56 11.03 21.15
C LYS A 208 -13.42 11.59 22.27
N LYS A 209 -12.95 11.50 23.51
CA LYS A 209 -13.63 12.09 24.69
C LYS A 209 -13.77 13.62 24.61
N LEU A 210 -12.92 14.28 23.83
CA LEU A 210 -12.98 15.72 23.56
C LEU A 210 -13.89 16.07 22.36
N GLY A 211 -14.54 15.08 21.74
CA GLY A 211 -15.48 15.27 20.63
C GLY A 211 -14.85 15.14 19.23
N ALA A 212 -13.56 14.82 19.13
CA ALA A 212 -12.91 14.59 17.84
C ALA A 212 -13.28 13.22 17.26
N ARG A 213 -13.42 13.16 15.94
CA ARG A 213 -13.51 11.91 15.18
C ARG A 213 -12.10 11.35 14.99
N THR A 214 -11.92 10.07 15.29
CA THR A 214 -10.59 9.47 15.44
C THR A 214 -10.24 8.53 14.29
N VAL A 215 -9.01 8.64 13.80
CA VAL A 215 -8.54 7.90 12.64
C VAL A 215 -7.21 7.24 12.96
N LEU A 216 -7.12 5.92 12.80
CA LEU A 216 -5.83 5.22 12.76
C LEU A 216 -5.44 4.92 11.32
N ILE A 217 -4.21 5.26 10.95
CA ILE A 217 -3.59 4.94 9.68
C ILE A 217 -2.53 3.87 9.90
N LEU A 218 -2.76 2.70 9.31
CA LEU A 218 -1.81 1.61 9.22
C LEU A 218 -1.04 1.78 7.91
N GLU A 219 0.26 2.00 7.94
CA GLU A 219 1.06 2.09 6.72
C GLU A 219 1.82 0.79 6.48
N GLY A 220 1.49 0.07 5.41
CA GLY A 220 2.21 -1.13 5.00
C GLY A 220 3.58 -0.80 4.44
N ILE A 221 4.65 -1.35 5.03
CA ILE A 221 6.01 -1.25 4.49
C ILE A 221 6.53 -2.62 4.16
N GLY A 222 6.84 -2.84 2.88
CA GLY A 222 7.40 -4.12 2.42
C GLY A 222 6.42 -5.28 2.64
N LEU A 223 5.12 -5.00 2.67
CA LEU A 223 4.10 -6.04 2.71
C LEU A 223 3.93 -6.61 1.30
N PRO A 224 4.01 -7.95 1.13
CA PRO A 224 3.58 -8.63 -0.09
C PRO A 224 2.15 -8.26 -0.50
N VAL A 225 1.90 -8.30 -1.81
CA VAL A 225 0.56 -8.14 -2.37
C VAL A 225 -0.39 -9.19 -1.78
N GLY A 226 -1.58 -8.75 -1.37
CA GLY A 226 -2.59 -9.58 -0.71
C GLY A 226 -2.61 -9.46 0.81
N HIS A 227 -1.64 -8.78 1.42
CA HIS A 227 -1.66 -8.59 2.89
C HIS A 227 -2.80 -7.70 3.37
N HIS A 228 -3.28 -6.74 2.55
CA HIS A 228 -4.50 -5.99 2.84
C HIS A 228 -5.71 -6.91 3.05
N GLU A 229 -5.81 -8.04 2.32
CA GLU A 229 -6.84 -9.06 2.52
C GLU A 229 -6.73 -9.68 3.91
N TYR A 230 -5.53 -10.13 4.28
CA TYR A 230 -5.26 -10.70 5.59
C TYR A 230 -5.56 -9.70 6.73
N ILE A 231 -5.07 -8.47 6.62
CA ILE A 231 -5.30 -7.40 7.61
C ILE A 231 -6.80 -7.16 7.76
N GLY A 232 -7.54 -7.04 6.65
CA GLY A 232 -8.99 -6.87 6.68
C GLY A 232 -9.72 -8.03 7.33
N ASN A 233 -9.21 -9.26 7.20
CA ASN A 233 -9.81 -10.46 7.78
C ASN A 233 -9.52 -10.63 9.27
N VAL A 234 -8.32 -10.29 9.74
CA VAL A 234 -7.95 -10.42 11.16
C VAL A 234 -8.45 -9.25 12.01
N LEU A 235 -8.67 -8.09 11.39
CA LEU A 235 -9.04 -6.86 12.09
C LEU A 235 -10.31 -7.00 12.96
N PRO A 236 -11.44 -7.59 12.49
CA PRO A 236 -12.63 -7.72 13.31
C PRO A 236 -12.39 -8.45 14.64
N ASP A 237 -11.62 -9.54 14.62
CA ASP A 237 -11.32 -10.33 15.82
C ASP A 237 -10.46 -9.55 16.82
N LEU A 238 -9.48 -8.78 16.31
CA LEU A 238 -8.63 -7.91 17.14
C LEU A 238 -9.43 -6.76 17.77
N LEU A 239 -10.42 -6.23 17.07
CA LEU A 239 -11.24 -5.11 17.54
C LEU A 239 -12.39 -5.54 18.45
N ALA A 240 -12.93 -6.75 18.29
CA ALA A 240 -14.05 -7.26 19.09
C ALA A 240 -13.77 -7.26 20.61
N GLN A 241 -12.50 -7.28 20.99
CA GLN A 241 -12.05 -7.30 22.38
C GLN A 241 -11.83 -5.89 22.97
N ARG A 242 -12.17 -4.83 22.24
CA ARG A 242 -11.76 -3.46 22.56
C ARG A 242 -12.93 -2.48 22.57
N THR A 243 -12.92 -1.56 23.52
CA THR A 243 -13.91 -0.48 23.68
C THR A 243 -13.35 0.90 23.35
N ASP A 244 -12.03 0.99 23.15
CA ASP A 244 -11.28 2.21 22.85
C ASP A 244 -10.97 2.36 21.36
N CYS A 245 -11.69 1.64 20.50
CA CYS A 245 -11.48 1.63 19.06
C CYS A 245 -11.68 3.02 18.43
N PRO A 246 -10.82 3.39 17.46
CA PRO A 246 -11.01 4.61 16.70
C PRO A 246 -12.26 4.52 15.81
N ASP A 247 -12.78 5.68 15.41
CA ASP A 247 -13.94 5.76 14.52
C ASP A 247 -13.61 5.19 13.14
N GLU A 248 -12.40 5.44 12.63
CA GLU A 248 -11.95 4.97 11.32
C GLU A 248 -10.57 4.32 11.39
N ILE A 249 -10.37 3.28 10.57
CA ILE A 249 -9.06 2.63 10.37
C ILE A 249 -8.82 2.50 8.88
N TYR A 250 -7.69 3.01 8.42
CA TYR A 250 -7.25 2.91 7.03
C TYR A 250 -5.94 2.14 6.97
N LEU A 251 -5.79 1.27 5.97
CA LEU A 251 -4.49 0.78 5.53
C LEU A 251 -4.05 1.60 4.33
N VAL A 252 -2.82 2.09 4.38
CA VAL A 252 -2.20 2.80 3.27
C VAL A 252 -0.95 2.07 2.81
N GLU A 253 -0.81 1.93 1.50
CA GLU A 253 0.33 1.25 0.89
C GLU A 253 1.00 2.20 -0.12
N PRO A 254 2.26 2.60 0.12
CA PRO A 254 3.02 3.37 -0.85
C PRO A 254 3.49 2.44 -1.97
N TYR A 255 3.06 2.71 -3.20
CA TYR A 255 3.44 1.90 -4.36
C TYR A 255 4.82 2.32 -4.92
N ASP A 256 5.02 3.61 -5.14
CA ASP A 256 6.27 4.26 -5.58
C ASP A 256 6.20 5.71 -5.11
N ASP A 257 7.34 6.37 -4.89
CA ASP A 257 7.39 7.81 -4.62
C ASP A 257 6.67 8.63 -5.70
N ARG A 258 6.52 8.09 -6.92
CA ARG A 258 5.86 8.77 -8.04
C ARG A 258 4.37 8.45 -8.17
N LEU A 259 3.91 7.40 -7.51
CA LEU A 259 2.57 6.89 -7.69
C LEU A 259 1.68 7.23 -6.49
N PRO A 260 0.37 7.36 -6.73
CA PRO A 260 -0.61 7.50 -5.67
C PRO A 260 -0.48 6.40 -4.62
N TRP A 261 -0.71 6.78 -3.36
CA TRP A 261 -0.84 5.80 -2.27
C TRP A 261 -2.16 5.07 -2.43
N TRP A 262 -2.16 3.77 -2.17
CA TRP A 262 -3.40 3.00 -2.09
C TRP A 262 -4.00 3.21 -0.70
N ILE A 263 -5.31 3.45 -0.62
CA ILE A 263 -6.01 3.72 0.64
C ILE A 263 -7.17 2.75 0.77
N TRP A 264 -7.04 1.82 1.70
CA TRP A 264 -8.02 0.79 2.02
C TRP A 264 -8.77 1.19 3.29
N PRO A 265 -10.07 1.57 3.22
CA PRO A 265 -10.88 1.74 4.42
C PRO A 265 -11.16 0.37 5.03
N LEU A 266 -10.55 0.07 6.18
CA LEU A 266 -10.72 -1.21 6.87
C LEU A 266 -11.89 -1.15 7.87
N LYS A 267 -12.07 0.00 8.51
CA LYS A 267 -13.16 0.27 9.45
C LYS A 267 -13.63 1.72 9.32
N ARG A 268 -14.94 1.93 9.48
CA ARG A 268 -15.54 3.25 9.71
C ARG A 268 -16.83 3.09 10.49
N ASP A 269 -16.94 3.84 11.58
CA ASP A 269 -17.98 3.66 12.59
C ASP A 269 -18.03 2.18 13.01
N GLU A 270 -19.21 1.57 13.11
CA GLU A 270 -19.37 0.16 13.51
C GLU A 270 -19.15 -0.86 12.37
N LYS A 271 -18.89 -0.39 11.15
CA LYS A 271 -18.76 -1.25 9.98
C LYS A 271 -17.30 -1.63 9.77
N HIS A 272 -17.10 -2.91 9.48
CA HIS A 272 -15.83 -3.51 9.11
C HIS A 272 -15.98 -4.11 7.71
N TRP A 273 -14.93 -4.02 6.91
CA TRP A 273 -14.95 -4.61 5.58
C TRP A 273 -13.90 -5.70 5.49
N PRO A 274 -14.31 -6.98 5.34
CA PRO A 274 -13.38 -7.97 4.90
C PRO A 274 -12.90 -7.53 3.53
N VAL A 275 -11.58 -7.44 3.38
CA VAL A 275 -10.97 -7.13 2.09
C VAL A 275 -11.03 -8.37 1.18
N ALA A 276 -11.31 -9.55 1.76
CA ALA A 276 -11.62 -10.77 1.03
C ALA A 276 -12.83 -10.60 0.10
N GLY A 277 -12.59 -10.75 -1.20
CA GLY A 277 -13.62 -10.73 -2.25
C GLY A 277 -13.54 -9.52 -3.17
N LEU A 278 -12.73 -8.50 -2.85
CA LEU A 278 -12.29 -7.57 -3.88
C LEU A 278 -11.30 -8.32 -4.77
N PRO A 279 -11.57 -8.54 -6.06
CA PRO A 279 -10.59 -9.18 -6.92
C PRO A 279 -9.29 -8.38 -6.83
N ASN A 280 -8.18 -9.10 -6.66
CA ASN A 280 -6.82 -8.59 -6.62
C ASN A 280 -6.45 -8.02 -8.00
N LEU A 281 -7.16 -6.97 -8.40
CA LEU A 281 -7.02 -6.26 -9.65
C LEU A 281 -5.91 -5.23 -9.47
N GLY A 282 -4.76 -5.63 -8.91
CA GLY A 282 -3.72 -4.81 -8.27
C GLY A 282 -3.15 -3.68 -9.12
N GLY A 283 -4.01 -2.77 -9.58
CA GLY A 283 -3.75 -2.04 -10.77
C GLY A 283 -4.91 -1.47 -11.62
N SER A 284 -6.04 -2.16 -11.88
CA SER A 284 -7.15 -1.60 -12.70
C SER A 284 -7.69 -0.30 -12.08
N TYR A 285 -7.54 -0.26 -10.78
CA TYR A 285 -7.71 0.84 -9.87
C TYR A 285 -7.02 2.15 -10.36
N PHE A 286 -5.83 2.13 -10.97
CA PHE A 286 -5.13 3.35 -11.44
C PHE A 286 -5.87 4.10 -12.56
N GLU A 287 -6.46 3.38 -13.51
CA GLU A 287 -7.31 4.00 -14.56
C GLU A 287 -8.67 4.42 -14.01
N LEU A 288 -9.17 3.71 -13.00
CA LEU A 288 -10.46 3.94 -12.35
C LEU A 288 -10.47 5.22 -11.48
N GLY A 289 -9.36 5.55 -10.81
CA GLY A 289 -9.23 6.78 -10.02
C GLY A 289 -9.22 8.08 -10.84
N GLN A 290 -9.06 7.99 -12.17
CA GLN A 290 -9.16 9.11 -13.10
C GLN A 290 -10.58 9.26 -13.69
N ARG A 291 -11.46 8.28 -13.51
CA ARG A 291 -12.81 8.28 -14.08
C ARG A 291 -13.82 8.93 -13.14
N PRO A 292 -14.86 9.59 -13.68
CA PRO A 292 -15.98 10.05 -12.89
C PRO A 292 -16.61 8.92 -12.05
N PRO A 293 -17.09 9.22 -10.84
CA PRO A 293 -17.80 8.28 -9.96
C PRO A 293 -18.89 7.44 -10.65
N GLU A 294 -19.64 8.04 -11.58
CA GLU A 294 -20.67 7.36 -12.37
C GLU A 294 -20.13 6.27 -13.31
N GLU A 295 -18.98 6.47 -13.95
CA GLU A 295 -18.37 5.50 -14.87
C GLU A 295 -17.79 4.28 -14.12
N MET A 296 -17.31 4.50 -12.89
CA MET A 296 -16.85 3.41 -12.03
C MET A 296 -17.97 2.44 -11.68
N SER A 297 -19.17 2.95 -11.38
CA SER A 297 -20.36 2.12 -11.13
C SER A 297 -20.73 1.23 -12.32
N GLU A 298 -20.61 1.74 -13.54
CA GLU A 298 -20.99 1.03 -14.76
C GLU A 298 -19.96 -0.02 -15.17
N TRP A 299 -18.66 0.29 -15.00
CA TRP A 299 -17.58 -0.67 -15.16
C TRP A 299 -17.76 -1.87 -14.21
N TYR A 300 -18.02 -1.64 -12.91
CA TYR A 300 -18.25 -2.73 -11.95
C TYR A 300 -19.50 -3.58 -12.25
N ARG A 301 -20.56 -2.99 -12.83
CA ARG A 301 -21.73 -3.77 -13.28
C ARG A 301 -21.42 -4.69 -14.45
N GLN A 302 -20.49 -4.30 -15.34
CA GLN A 302 -20.09 -5.11 -16.49
C GLN A 302 -19.20 -6.31 -16.11
N PHE A 303 -18.35 -6.15 -15.08
CA PHE A 303 -17.51 -7.23 -14.58
C PHE A 303 -18.25 -8.03 -13.50
N HIS A 304 -19.10 -8.97 -13.95
CA HIS A 304 -19.75 -9.97 -13.11
C HIS A 304 -18.73 -10.84 -12.37
N PHE A 305 -18.26 -10.37 -11.21
CA PHE A 305 -17.66 -11.26 -10.22
C PHE A 305 -18.79 -11.78 -9.32
N PRO A 306 -18.92 -13.11 -9.14
CA PRO A 306 -19.88 -13.67 -8.19
C PRO A 306 -19.38 -13.35 -6.78
N LEU A 307 -19.63 -12.12 -6.34
CA LEU A 307 -19.57 -11.75 -4.94
C LEU A 307 -20.72 -12.52 -4.28
N GLY A 308 -20.39 -13.60 -3.57
CA GLY A 308 -21.37 -14.39 -2.84
C GLY A 308 -22.12 -13.48 -1.87
N ASN A 309 -23.40 -13.22 -2.13
CA ASN A 309 -24.39 -12.55 -1.27
C ASN A 309 -24.00 -11.23 -0.57
N SER A 310 -22.87 -10.59 -0.88
CA SER A 310 -22.54 -9.29 -0.29
C SER A 310 -23.34 -8.18 -0.97
N GLN A 311 -24.15 -7.50 -0.16
CA GLN A 311 -24.90 -6.31 -0.56
C GLN A 311 -23.95 -5.26 -1.16
N HIS A 312 -24.40 -4.57 -2.22
CA HIS A 312 -23.65 -3.55 -2.95
C HIS A 312 -22.87 -2.60 -2.02
N MET A 313 -21.54 -2.54 -2.19
CA MET A 313 -20.70 -1.57 -1.49
C MET A 313 -20.97 -0.16 -2.05
N PRO A 314 -21.33 0.84 -1.23
CA PRO A 314 -21.62 2.18 -1.75
C PRO A 314 -20.34 2.86 -2.30
N LEU A 315 -20.48 3.71 -3.31
CA LEU A 315 -19.37 4.21 -4.11
C LEU A 315 -18.32 5.03 -3.33
N GLU A 316 -18.77 5.76 -2.32
CA GLU A 316 -17.95 6.51 -1.36
C GLU A 316 -17.01 5.62 -0.49
N TRP A 317 -17.22 4.30 -0.53
CA TRP A 317 -16.48 3.28 0.22
C TRP A 317 -15.50 2.48 -0.63
N HIS A 318 -15.39 2.81 -1.92
CA HIS A 318 -14.55 2.06 -2.84
C HIS A 318 -13.05 2.23 -2.51
N PRO A 319 -12.24 1.14 -2.51
CA PRO A 319 -10.78 1.21 -2.25
C PRO A 319 -10.01 1.90 -3.38
N ALA A 320 -10.65 2.13 -4.54
CA ALA A 320 -10.05 2.68 -5.76
C ALA A 320 -9.73 4.18 -5.77
N PHE A 321 -9.47 4.84 -4.65
CA PHE A 321 -9.11 6.26 -4.72
C PHE A 321 -7.60 6.41 -4.86
N PHE A 322 -7.16 6.63 -6.10
CA PHE A 322 -5.77 6.93 -6.47
C PHE A 322 -5.56 8.41 -6.27
N TYR A 323 -4.61 8.79 -5.42
CA TYR A 323 -4.21 10.19 -5.35
C TYR A 323 -2.72 10.40 -5.43
N GLN A 324 -2.27 10.97 -6.55
CA GLN A 324 -0.90 11.42 -6.73
C GLN A 324 -0.77 12.71 -5.91
N ALA A 325 -0.03 12.67 -4.80
CA ALA A 325 0.35 13.92 -4.16
C ALA A 325 1.18 14.71 -5.18
N ASP A 326 0.73 15.91 -5.56
CA ASP A 326 1.52 16.83 -6.38
C ASP A 326 2.85 17.12 -5.65
N LEU A 327 3.88 16.36 -6.02
CA LEU A 327 5.23 16.45 -5.46
C LEU A 327 5.98 17.69 -5.95
N CYS A 328 5.41 18.44 -6.90
CA CYS A 328 6.09 19.54 -7.56
C CYS A 328 6.08 20.88 -6.80
N ASP A 329 5.33 21.04 -5.71
CA ASP A 329 5.20 22.37 -5.04
C ASP A 329 5.85 22.45 -3.64
N LEU A 330 6.56 21.38 -3.21
CA LEU A 330 7.14 21.26 -1.86
C LEU A 330 8.48 22.00 -1.64
N THR A 331 9.00 22.75 -2.62
CA THR A 331 10.31 23.42 -2.49
C THR A 331 10.28 24.95 -2.33
N GLN A 332 9.12 25.63 -2.23
CA GLN A 332 9.14 27.11 -2.21
C GLN A 332 8.25 27.86 -1.21
N ARG A 333 7.60 27.21 -0.24
CA ARG A 333 6.87 27.95 0.80
C ARG A 333 7.63 27.94 2.13
N ASN A 334 8.47 28.97 2.29
CA ASN A 334 9.01 29.39 3.56
C ASN A 334 7.87 29.56 4.57
N VAL A 335 7.73 28.61 5.49
CA VAL A 335 7.01 28.82 6.74
C VAL A 335 7.81 29.87 7.51
N LYS A 336 7.37 31.14 7.43
CA LYS A 336 7.84 32.17 8.36
C LYS A 336 7.45 31.70 9.75
N ARG A 337 8.46 31.36 10.58
CA ARG A 337 8.27 31.27 12.03
C ARG A 337 7.65 32.61 12.50
N PRO A 338 6.66 32.60 13.40
CA PRO A 338 6.27 33.83 14.08
C PRO A 338 7.51 34.34 14.80
N THR A 339 8.07 35.46 14.35
CA THR A 339 9.05 36.21 15.12
C THR A 339 8.34 36.81 16.32
N ASP A 340 8.95 36.62 17.48
CA ASP A 340 8.48 37.07 18.79
C ASP A 340 7.89 38.48 18.75
N SER A 341 6.72 38.63 19.37
CA SER A 341 6.09 39.91 19.68
C SER A 341 7.06 40.79 20.47
N PRO A 342 7.15 42.10 20.21
CA PRO A 342 7.95 42.98 21.03
C PRO A 342 7.26 43.18 22.38
N THR A 343 7.97 42.86 23.46
CA THR A 343 7.58 43.23 24.83
C THR A 343 7.64 44.77 24.98
N PRO A 344 6.67 45.40 25.66
CA PRO A 344 6.67 46.84 25.92
C PRO A 344 7.84 47.31 26.80
#